data_AF-A0A382NXM8-F1
#
_entry.id   AF-A0A382NXM8-F1
#
_cell.length_a   1.000
_cell.length_b   1.000
_cell.length_c   1.000
_cell.angle_alpha   90.00
_cell.angle_beta   90.00
_cell.angle_gamma   90.00
#
_symmetry.space_group_name_H-M   'P 1'
#
loop_
_entity.id
_entity.type
_entity.pdbx_description
1 polymer ?
#
loop_
_entity_poly.entity_id
_entity_poly.type
_entity_poly.pdbx_seq_one_letter_code
_entity_poly.pdbx_strand_id
1 'polypeptide(L)'
;MKFKLRDYLKTLNAGKHQWYGWAKAEGDIEVYANIIVHHPEATKPTEQECIDGVAKLQSEYDSKQYQRDREDEYPIIGDQLDMLWHALDDGTLDKTSDFYTSLKATKDKYPKT
;
A
#
# COMPACT_ATOMS: atom_id res chain seq x y z
N MET A 1 3.39 -2.42 7.09
CA MET A 1 3.34 -0.98 7.42
C MET A 1 2.21 -0.75 8.41
N LYS A 2 2.34 0.19 9.35
CA LYS A 2 1.27 0.57 10.27
C LYS A 2 0.89 2.03 10.04
N PHE A 3 -0.35 2.29 9.67
CA PHE A 3 -0.84 3.66 9.47
C PHE A 3 -1.13 4.33 10.80
N LYS A 4 -0.86 5.63 10.86
CA LYS A 4 -1.17 6.50 12.00
C LYS A 4 -2.22 7.54 11.60
N LEU A 5 -2.79 8.21 12.60
CA LEU A 5 -3.73 9.31 12.42
C LEU A 5 -3.24 10.35 11.41
N ARG A 6 -1.98 10.78 11.53
CA ARG A 6 -1.38 11.76 10.61
C ARG A 6 -1.45 11.33 9.14
N ASP A 7 -1.39 10.02 8.86
CA ASP A 7 -1.35 9.51 7.49
C ASP A 7 -2.74 9.63 6.87
N TYR A 8 -3.80 9.40 7.66
CA TYR A 8 -5.16 9.71 7.26
C TYR A 8 -5.39 11.21 7.08
N LEU A 9 -4.94 12.06 8.02
CA LEU A 9 -5.12 13.51 7.92
C LEU A 9 -4.46 14.13 6.67
N LYS A 10 -3.39 13.52 6.15
CA LYS A 10 -2.73 13.93 4.90
C LYS A 10 -3.57 13.67 3.64
N THR A 11 -4.54 12.75 3.69
CA THR A 11 -5.42 12.45 2.54
C THR A 11 -6.63 13.40 2.47
N LEU A 12 -6.92 14.11 3.56
CA LEU A 12 -8.03 15.05 3.67
C LEU A 12 -7.68 16.43 3.14
N ASN A 13 -8.72 17.25 2.96
CA ASN A 13 -8.58 18.68 2.65
C ASN A 13 -7.70 18.91 1.41
N ALA A 14 -7.96 18.14 0.34
CA ALA A 14 -7.22 18.21 -0.92
C ALA A 14 -7.02 19.65 -1.40
N GLY A 15 -5.79 20.00 -1.78
CA GLY A 15 -5.41 21.35 -2.19
C GLY A 15 -5.08 22.33 -1.05
N LYS A 16 -5.33 21.98 0.21
CA LYS A 16 -5.06 22.85 1.38
C LYS A 16 -3.76 22.41 2.06
N HIS A 17 -2.64 22.95 1.61
CA HIS A 17 -1.33 22.64 2.19
C HIS A 17 -1.25 23.06 3.66
N GLN A 18 -0.64 22.21 4.49
CA GLN A 18 -0.44 22.45 5.93
C GLN A 18 -1.74 22.85 6.66
N TRP A 19 -2.88 22.27 6.28
CA TRP A 19 -4.18 22.64 6.83
C TRP A 19 -4.34 22.33 8.32
N TYR A 20 -3.48 21.49 8.90
CA TYR A 20 -3.48 21.13 10.31
C TYR A 20 -2.08 21.13 10.91
N GLY A 21 -2.05 21.16 12.25
CA GLY A 21 -0.90 20.89 13.08
C GLY A 21 -1.32 20.25 14.40
N TRP A 22 -0.36 20.14 15.32
CA TRP A 22 -0.57 19.52 16.63
C TRP A 22 -0.39 20.55 17.75
N ALA A 23 -1.28 20.52 18.74
CA ALA A 23 -1.10 21.25 19.98
C ALA A 23 0.16 20.78 20.70
N LYS A 24 0.84 21.71 21.38
CA LYS A 24 1.95 21.37 22.26
C LYS A 24 1.40 20.62 23.47
N ALA A 25 1.85 19.39 23.67
CA ALA A 25 1.52 18.55 24.81
C ALA A 25 2.71 17.68 25.18
N GLU A 26 2.71 17.14 26.39
CA GLU A 26 3.67 16.10 26.79
C GLU A 26 3.20 14.73 26.28
N GLY A 27 4.14 13.87 25.88
CA GLY A 27 3.84 12.53 25.36
C GLY A 27 3.53 12.49 23.86
N ASP A 28 2.67 11.55 23.44
CA ASP A 28 2.26 11.42 22.04
C ASP A 28 1.31 12.54 21.64
N ILE A 29 1.82 13.47 20.83
CA ILE A 29 1.06 14.63 20.37
C ILE A 29 0.15 14.32 19.18
N GLU A 30 0.37 13.21 18.46
CA GLU A 30 -0.36 12.86 17.22
C GLU A 30 -1.71 12.18 17.51
N VAL A 31 -2.48 12.74 18.45
CA VAL A 31 -3.80 12.26 18.87
C VAL A 31 -4.91 13.23 18.46
N TYR A 32 -6.13 12.72 18.26
CA TYR A 32 -7.26 13.50 17.75
C TYR A 32 -7.52 14.80 18.53
N ALA A 33 -7.44 14.72 19.87
CA ALA A 33 -7.63 15.86 20.76
C ALA A 33 -6.68 17.03 20.48
N ASN A 34 -5.49 16.75 19.95
CA ASN A 34 -4.44 17.73 19.73
C ASN A 34 -4.44 18.32 18.31
N ILE A 35 -5.37 17.94 17.43
CA ILE A 35 -5.44 18.50 16.08
C ILE A 35 -5.87 19.97 16.13
N ILE A 36 -4.99 20.85 15.63
CA ILE A 36 -5.25 22.26 15.39
C ILE A 36 -5.45 22.48 13.88
N VAL A 37 -6.51 23.18 13.49
CA VAL A 37 -6.74 23.60 12.09
C VAL A 37 -6.02 24.92 11.82
N HIS A 38 -5.22 24.97 10.76
CA HIS A 38 -4.46 26.15 10.33
C HIS A 38 -5.05 26.82 9.09
N HIS A 39 -5.85 26.10 8.29
CA HIS A 39 -6.45 26.65 7.08
C HIS A 39 -7.93 27.02 7.32
N PRO A 40 -8.36 28.25 7.01
CA PRO A 40 -9.71 28.73 7.35
C PRO A 40 -10.83 27.94 6.68
N GLU A 41 -10.59 27.42 5.48
CA GLU A 41 -11.56 26.63 4.71
C GLU A 41 -11.40 25.11 4.93
N ALA A 42 -10.53 24.67 5.83
CA ALA A 42 -10.36 23.25 6.11
C ALA A 42 -11.38 22.77 7.15
N THR A 43 -11.92 21.58 6.93
CA THR A 43 -12.83 20.95 7.88
C THR A 43 -12.03 19.98 8.74
N LYS A 44 -12.15 20.11 10.07
CA LYS A 44 -11.64 19.11 11.01
C LYS A 44 -12.53 17.86 10.92
N PRO A 45 -12.00 16.68 10.58
CA PRO A 45 -12.77 15.45 10.63
C PRO A 45 -13.19 15.15 12.07
N THR A 46 -14.21 14.31 12.25
CA THR A 46 -14.58 13.75 13.54
C THR A 46 -13.57 12.69 13.98
N GLU A 47 -13.59 12.34 15.28
CA GLU A 47 -12.74 11.27 15.81
C GLU A 47 -13.07 9.92 15.17
N GLN A 48 -14.35 9.64 14.96
CA GLN A 48 -14.79 8.40 14.33
C GLN A 48 -14.31 8.30 12.88
N GLU A 49 -14.41 9.38 12.09
CA GLU A 49 -13.86 9.41 10.73
C GLU A 49 -12.35 9.17 10.72
N CYS A 50 -11.64 9.68 11.73
CA CYS A 50 -10.22 9.42 11.89
C CYS A 50 -9.90 7.95 12.17
N ILE A 51 -10.66 7.31 13.09
CA ILE A 51 -10.51 5.89 13.42
C ILE A 51 -10.81 5.03 12.19
N ASP A 52 -11.95 5.26 11.55
CA ASP A 52 -12.39 4.50 10.37
C ASP A 52 -11.45 4.72 9.19
N GLY A 53 -10.98 5.94 9.01
CA GLY A 53 -10.03 6.31 7.96
C GLY A 53 -8.68 5.60 8.10
N VAL A 54 -8.12 5.55 9.32
CA VAL A 54 -6.88 4.80 9.59
C VAL A 54 -7.10 3.30 9.40
N ALA A 55 -8.22 2.75 9.89
CA ALA A 55 -8.56 1.34 9.73
C ALA A 55 -8.71 0.96 8.25
N LYS A 56 -9.33 1.84 7.45
CA LYS A 56 -9.47 1.66 6.00
C LYS A 56 -8.11 1.66 5.29
N LEU A 57 -7.24 2.63 5.59
CA LEU A 57 -5.89 2.67 5.01
C LEU A 57 -5.09 1.40 5.33
N GLN A 58 -5.20 0.93 6.58
CA GLN A 58 -4.56 -0.31 7.00
C GLN A 58 -5.11 -1.52 6.24
N SER A 59 -6.44 -1.66 6.15
CA SER A 59 -7.09 -2.75 5.40
C SER A 59 -6.73 -2.74 3.91
N GLU A 60 -6.68 -1.57 3.27
CA GLU A 60 -6.27 -1.43 1.87
C GLU A 60 -4.80 -1.82 1.65
N TYR A 61 -3.92 -1.49 2.60
CA TYR A 61 -2.52 -1.90 2.54
C TYR A 61 -2.37 -3.41 2.74
N ASP A 62 -3.07 -3.97 3.74
CA ASP A 62 -2.98 -5.38 4.10
C ASP A 62 -3.58 -6.28 3.00
N SER A 63 -4.69 -5.87 2.37
CA SER A 63 -5.27 -6.59 1.21
C SER A 63 -4.32 -6.68 0.01
N LYS A 64 -3.33 -5.79 -0.07
CA LYS A 64 -2.29 -5.80 -1.12
C LYS A 64 -1.00 -6.52 -0.69
N GLN A 65 -0.99 -7.21 0.45
CA GLN A 65 0.21 -7.92 0.93
C GLN A 65 0.73 -8.94 -0.07
N TYR A 66 -0.17 -9.73 -0.68
CA TYR A 66 0.22 -10.72 -1.69
C TYR A 66 0.97 -10.11 -2.88
N GLN A 67 0.73 -8.83 -3.23
CA GLN A 67 1.42 -8.19 -4.35
C GLN A 67 2.88 -7.93 -3.99
N ARG A 68 3.12 -7.42 -2.78
CA ARG A 68 4.47 -7.17 -2.25
C ARG A 68 5.24 -8.46 -2.08
N ASP A 69 4.61 -9.47 -1.48
CA ASP A 69 5.26 -10.77 -1.27
C ASP A 69 5.65 -11.44 -2.60
N ARG A 70 4.83 -11.28 -3.65
CA ARG A 70 5.17 -11.76 -5.00
C ARG A 70 6.28 -10.95 -5.64
N GLU A 71 6.27 -9.63 -5.48
CA GLU A 71 7.30 -8.75 -6.02
C GLU A 71 8.68 -9.10 -5.47
N ASP A 72 8.78 -9.41 -4.18
CA ASP A 72 10.03 -9.81 -3.52
C ASP A 72 10.54 -11.20 -3.96
N GLU A 73 9.65 -12.10 -4.37
CA GLU A 73 9.98 -13.49 -4.73
C GLU A 73 10.10 -13.71 -6.25
N TYR A 74 9.49 -12.86 -7.06
CA TYR A 74 9.59 -13.00 -8.50
C TYR A 74 11.07 -12.98 -8.95
N PRO A 75 11.45 -13.81 -9.93
CA PRO A 75 12.75 -13.63 -10.60
C PRO A 75 12.88 -12.18 -11.06
N ILE A 76 14.10 -11.66 -11.15
CA ILE A 76 14.28 -10.30 -11.68
C ILE A 76 13.67 -10.20 -13.08
N ILE A 77 13.22 -9.01 -13.46
CA ILE A 77 12.46 -8.83 -14.71
C ILE A 77 13.25 -9.29 -15.95
N GLY A 78 14.59 -9.18 -15.93
CA GLY A 78 15.45 -9.70 -16.99
C GLY A 78 15.31 -11.21 -17.17
N ASP A 79 15.45 -11.98 -16.10
CA ASP A 79 15.30 -13.44 -16.12
C ASP A 79 13.89 -13.84 -16.55
N GLN A 80 12.86 -13.12 -16.09
CA GLN A 80 11.48 -13.40 -16.54
C GLN A 80 11.32 -13.23 -18.05
N LEU A 81 11.91 -12.18 -18.62
CA LEU A 81 11.85 -11.92 -20.07
C LEU A 81 12.70 -12.90 -20.87
N ASP A 82 13.84 -13.32 -20.33
CA ASP A 82 14.71 -14.35 -20.93
C ASP A 82 14.01 -15.71 -20.99
N MET A 83 13.40 -16.14 -19.87
CA MET A 83 12.57 -17.35 -19.82
C MET A 83 11.39 -17.30 -20.80
N LEU A 84 10.76 -16.13 -20.93
CA LEU A 84 9.67 -15.92 -21.90
C LEU A 84 10.17 -16.06 -23.34
N TRP A 85 11.35 -15.50 -23.63
CA TRP A 85 11.97 -15.60 -24.95
C TRP A 85 12.29 -17.05 -25.30
N HIS A 86 12.93 -17.79 -24.39
CA HIS A 86 13.24 -19.21 -24.60
C HIS A 86 11.98 -20.06 -24.84
N ALA A 87 10.92 -19.83 -24.06
CA ALA A 87 9.64 -20.53 -24.26
C ALA A 87 9.02 -20.25 -25.65
N LEU A 88 9.21 -19.04 -26.19
CA LEU A 88 8.78 -18.69 -27.54
C LEU A 88 9.64 -19.36 -28.62
N ASP A 89 10.96 -19.31 -28.48
CA ASP A 89 11.92 -19.88 -29.44
C ASP A 89 11.78 -21.40 -29.55
N ASP A 90 11.61 -22.09 -28.42
CA ASP A 90 11.42 -23.53 -28.35
C ASP A 90 9.99 -23.97 -28.75
N GLY A 91 9.07 -23.02 -28.96
CA GLY A 91 7.67 -23.31 -29.25
C GLY A 91 6.91 -23.92 -28.06
N THR A 92 7.39 -23.69 -26.84
CA THR A 92 6.87 -24.24 -25.57
C THR A 92 6.13 -23.20 -24.73
N LEU A 93 5.64 -22.10 -25.32
CA LEU A 93 4.87 -21.05 -24.62
C LEU A 93 3.48 -21.53 -24.15
N ASP A 94 3.49 -22.47 -23.20
CA ASP A 94 2.36 -23.08 -22.55
C ASP A 94 2.63 -23.25 -21.05
N LYS A 95 1.81 -24.06 -20.37
CA LYS A 95 1.89 -24.27 -18.91
C LYS A 95 3.07 -25.12 -18.44
N THR A 96 3.87 -25.65 -19.37
CA THR A 96 5.07 -26.44 -19.09
C THR A 96 6.34 -25.61 -19.15
N SER A 97 6.29 -24.43 -19.79
CA SER A 97 7.44 -23.51 -19.84
C SER A 97 7.95 -23.09 -18.46
N ASP A 98 9.25 -22.84 -18.38
CA ASP A 98 9.89 -22.29 -17.19
C ASP A 98 9.26 -20.94 -16.80
N PHE A 99 8.95 -20.09 -17.79
CA PHE A 99 8.27 -18.81 -17.56
C PHE A 99 6.95 -19.01 -16.79
N TYR A 100 6.10 -19.94 -17.24
CA TYR A 100 4.83 -20.20 -16.57
C TYR A 100 5.02 -20.81 -15.19
N THR A 101 5.86 -21.84 -15.07
CA THR A 101 6.00 -22.63 -13.84
C THR A 101 6.63 -21.80 -12.70
N SER A 102 7.64 -20.99 -12.97
CA SER A 102 8.27 -20.10 -11.98
C SER A 102 7.31 -19.03 -11.47
N LEU A 103 6.56 -18.37 -12.37
CA LEU A 103 5.56 -17.38 -11.96
C LEU A 103 4.39 -18.04 -11.23
N LYS A 104 3.99 -19.26 -11.63
CA LYS A 104 2.93 -20.01 -10.96
C LYS A 104 3.34 -20.38 -9.54
N ALA A 105 4.56 -20.88 -9.33
CA ALA A 105 5.06 -21.23 -8.00
C ALA A 105 4.98 -20.04 -7.03
N THR A 106 5.38 -18.85 -7.48
CA THR A 106 5.28 -17.61 -6.69
C THR A 106 3.80 -17.25 -6.40
N LYS A 107 2.91 -17.38 -7.39
CA LYS A 107 1.47 -17.09 -7.22
C LYS A 107 0.75 -18.09 -6.34
N ASP A 108 1.17 -19.36 -6.34
CA ASP A 108 0.65 -20.41 -5.47
C ASP A 108 1.12 -20.21 -4.03
N LYS A 109 2.39 -19.82 -3.84
CA LYS A 109 2.98 -19.48 -2.52
C LYS A 109 2.27 -18.28 -1.88
N TYR A 110 1.92 -17.28 -2.70
CA TYR A 110 1.23 -16.05 -2.27
C TYR A 110 -0.09 -15.90 -3.03
N PRO A 111 -1.16 -16.63 -2.67
CA PRO A 111 -2.44 -16.56 -3.37
C PRO A 111 -3.05 -15.16 -3.29
N LYS A 112 -3.85 -14.80 -4.29
CA LYS A 112 -4.59 -13.54 -4.27
C LYS A 112 -5.74 -13.71 -3.27
N THR A 113 -5.70 -12.94 -2.19
CA THR A 113 -6.77 -12.82 -1.20
C THR A 113 -7.62 -11.59 -1.43
#